data_AF-A0A9J5ZDF3-F1
#
_entry.id   AF-A0A9J5ZDF3-F1
#
_cell.length_a   1.000
_cell.length_b   1.000
_cell.length_c   1.000
_cell.angle_alpha   90.00
_cell.angle_beta   90.00
_cell.angle_gamma   90.00
#
_symmetry.space_group_name_H-M   'P 1'
#
loop_
_entity.id
_entity.type
_entity.pdbx_description
1 polymer ?
#
loop_
_entity_poly.entity_id
_entity_poly.type
_entity_poly.pdbx_seq_one_letter_code
_entity_poly.pdbx_strand_id
1 'polypeptide(L)'
;MFQYWSFCKKKLSTFSNTYQFELSGVDVNKDDYDKCNIDNSIKKMDDENYVYDFDRLGSFCFISGNKDKCKEGQNFVIVVAAEVRLSPSVSKEDKEEHHTFLTRQQSKEDKKSTTLS
;
A
#
# COMPACT_ATOMS: atom_id res chain seq x y z
N MET A 1 -11.96 22.39 4.70
CA MET A 1 -12.06 21.04 5.28
C MET A 1 -12.37 20.11 4.11
N PHE A 2 -11.47 19.36 3.48
CA PHE A 2 -10.21 18.72 3.87
C PHE A 2 -9.13 19.03 2.83
N GLN A 3 -7.95 19.45 3.25
CA GLN A 3 -6.82 19.73 2.37
C GLN A 3 -5.65 18.83 2.76
N TYR A 4 -5.68 17.56 2.34
CA TYR A 4 -4.50 16.70 2.43
C TYR A 4 -4.55 15.65 1.31
N TRP A 5 -4.18 16.05 0.08
CA TRP A 5 -3.85 15.13 -1.01
C TRP A 5 -2.98 15.77 -2.11
N SER A 6 -2.08 16.70 -1.79
CA SER A 6 -1.22 17.32 -2.82
C SER A 6 0.26 16.90 -2.80
N PHE A 7 0.68 15.98 -1.93
CA PHE A 7 2.07 15.50 -1.90
C PHE A 7 2.20 14.00 -2.12
N CYS A 8 1.66 13.46 -3.21
CA CYS A 8 2.12 12.15 -3.72
C CYS A 8 1.69 11.87 -5.18
N LYS A 9 2.00 12.78 -6.11
CA LYS A 9 1.91 12.47 -7.55
C LYS A 9 3.19 12.91 -8.27
N LYS A 10 4.27 12.17 -8.04
CA LYS A 10 5.33 12.04 -9.05
C LYS A 10 5.23 10.64 -9.62
N LYS A 11 4.91 10.60 -10.91
CA LYS A 11 4.77 9.39 -11.73
C LYS A 11 6.17 8.82 -11.95
N LEU A 12 6.56 7.83 -11.16
CA LEU A 12 7.77 7.05 -11.43
C LEU A 12 7.41 5.98 -12.46
N SER A 13 7.71 6.32 -13.71
CA SER A 13 7.90 5.34 -14.77
C SER A 13 9.02 4.40 -14.31
N THR A 14 8.73 3.10 -14.28
CA THR A 14 9.60 2.00 -13.80
C THR A 14 9.98 2.08 -12.31
N PHE A 15 9.54 1.05 -11.57
CA PHE A 15 9.81 0.77 -10.16
C PHE A 15 11.31 0.78 -9.85
N SER A 16 11.84 1.92 -9.43
CA SER A 16 13.08 1.93 -8.66
C SER A 16 12.70 1.73 -7.21
N ASN A 17 13.17 0.64 -6.61
CA ASN A 17 13.14 0.45 -5.16
C ASN A 17 14.22 1.29 -4.46
N THR A 18 15.01 2.03 -5.23
CA THR A 18 16.10 2.84 -4.74
C THR A 18 15.65 4.29 -4.63
N TYR A 19 15.77 4.88 -3.43
CA TYR A 19 15.47 6.28 -3.17
C TYR A 19 16.69 6.97 -2.58
N GLN A 20 16.94 8.20 -3.02
CA GLN A 20 18.02 9.05 -2.50
C GLN A 20 17.43 10.03 -1.48
N PHE A 21 18.05 10.10 -0.31
CA PHE A 21 17.65 10.95 0.80
C PHE A 21 18.67 12.07 0.96
N GLU A 22 18.18 13.31 0.94
CA GLU A 22 19.00 14.52 1.13
C GLU A 22 19.14 14.90 2.62
N LEU A 23 18.67 14.05 3.53
CA LEU A 23 18.69 14.26 4.97
C LEU A 23 19.15 12.99 5.68
N SER A 24 19.95 13.16 6.73
CA SER A 24 20.31 12.06 7.61
C SER A 24 19.10 11.57 8.40
N GLY A 25 19.02 10.25 8.59
CA GLY A 25 17.87 9.62 9.18
C GLY A 25 18.14 8.18 9.59
N VAL A 26 17.27 7.63 10.42
CA VAL A 26 17.35 6.24 10.84
C VAL A 26 16.02 5.54 10.59
N ASP A 27 16.11 4.31 10.09
CA ASP A 27 14.99 3.38 9.99
C ASP A 27 14.70 2.82 11.38
N VAL A 28 13.44 2.89 11.79
CA VAL A 28 12.99 2.51 13.12
C VAL A 28 11.66 1.76 13.04
N ASN A 29 11.36 1.00 14.09
CA ASN A 29 10.04 0.41 14.21
C ASN A 29 8.99 1.47 14.60
N LYS A 30 7.71 1.13 14.50
CA LYS A 30 6.60 2.06 14.78
C LYS A 30 6.66 2.65 16.20
N ASP A 31 6.95 1.84 17.21
CA ASP A 31 7.01 2.30 18.61
C ASP A 31 8.13 3.32 18.83
N ASP A 32 9.24 3.17 18.12
CA ASP A 32 10.40 4.05 18.20
C ASP A 32 10.20 5.33 17.36
N TYR A 33 9.47 5.22 16.24
CA TYR A 33 9.01 6.36 15.45
C TYR A 33 8.16 7.32 16.29
N ASP A 34 7.16 6.79 17.01
CA ASP A 34 6.25 7.61 17.84
C ASP A 34 6.95 8.27 19.02
N LYS A 35 8.03 7.66 19.53
CA LYS A 35 8.80 8.16 20.68
C LYS A 35 10.05 8.94 20.29
N CYS A 36 10.35 9.08 19.00
CA CYS A 36 11.62 9.62 18.50
C CYS A 36 12.84 8.92 19.13
N ASN A 37 12.80 7.59 19.21
CA ASN A 37 13.87 6.78 19.78
C ASN A 37 14.85 6.31 18.68
N ILE A 38 16.01 6.97 18.60
CA ILE A 38 17.11 6.62 17.68
C ILE A 38 17.98 5.45 18.18
N ASP A 39 17.81 5.03 19.44
CA ASP A 39 18.72 4.08 20.08
C ASP A 39 18.52 2.64 19.54
N ASN A 40 17.30 2.32 19.08
CA ASN A 40 16.92 1.04 18.47
C ASN A 40 16.80 1.15 16.93
N SER A 41 17.78 1.78 16.29
CA SER A 41 17.76 1.95 14.84
C SER A 41 18.02 0.62 14.10
N ILE A 42 17.14 0.30 13.16
CA ILE A 42 17.27 -0.85 12.26
C ILE A 42 18.38 -0.58 11.23
N LYS A 43 18.44 0.66 10.73
CA LYS A 43 19.43 1.11 9.75
C LYS A 43 19.69 2.60 9.92
N LYS A 44 20.94 3.04 9.75
CA LYS A 44 21.34 4.45 9.86
C LYS A 44 21.75 5.01 8.49
N MET A 45 21.39 6.25 8.25
CA MET A 45 21.76 7.05 7.08
C MET A 45 22.46 8.30 7.62
N ASP A 46 23.76 8.20 7.82
CA ASP A 46 24.55 9.25 8.47
C ASP A 46 24.99 10.37 7.49
N ASP A 47 24.87 10.12 6.19
CA ASP A 47 25.28 11.05 5.14
C ASP A 47 24.09 11.81 4.52
N GLU A 48 24.32 13.07 4.15
CA GLU A 48 23.34 13.99 3.56
C GLU A 48 22.96 13.65 2.10
N ASN A 49 23.32 12.47 1.62
CA ASN A 49 22.96 12.00 0.28
C ASN A 49 22.97 10.47 0.20
N TYR A 50 22.26 9.83 1.14
CA TYR A 50 22.24 8.38 1.24
C TYR A 50 21.25 7.75 0.26
N VAL A 51 21.67 6.65 -0.37
CA VAL A 51 20.83 5.86 -1.26
C VAL A 51 20.30 4.64 -0.51
N TYR A 52 18.99 4.54 -0.37
CA TYR A 52 18.31 3.42 0.29
C TYR A 52 17.58 2.55 -0.73
N ASP A 53 17.96 1.27 -0.75
CA ASP A 53 17.27 0.24 -1.51
C ASP A 53 16.22 -0.45 -0.63
N PHE A 54 14.95 -0.38 -1.05
CA PHE A 54 13.85 -1.09 -0.44
C PHE A 54 13.75 -2.52 -1.01
N ASP A 55 14.12 -3.51 -0.20
CA ASP A 55 14.12 -4.92 -0.59
C ASP A 55 12.72 -5.55 -0.59
N ARG A 56 11.77 -4.93 0.12
CA ARG A 56 10.41 -5.45 0.32
C ARG A 56 9.34 -4.38 0.13
N LEU A 57 8.15 -4.83 -0.24
CA LEU A 57 6.94 -4.02 -0.17
C LEU A 57 6.55 -3.83 1.30
N GLY A 58 6.00 -2.67 1.62
CA GLY A 58 5.57 -2.35 2.99
C GLY A 58 5.82 -0.89 3.35
N SER A 59 5.48 -0.57 4.61
CA SER A 59 5.76 0.73 5.21
C SER A 59 7.09 0.70 5.95
N PHE A 60 7.87 1.76 5.77
CA PHE A 60 9.15 2.00 6.43
C PHE A 60 9.07 3.35 7.14
N CYS A 61 9.41 3.36 8.42
CA CYS A 61 9.32 4.52 9.28
C CYS A 61 10.72 5.08 9.51
N PHE A 62 10.90 6.35 9.17
CA PHE A 62 12.18 7.02 9.31
C PHE A 62 12.04 8.24 10.22
N ILE A 63 13.01 8.41 11.11
CA ILE A 63 13.14 9.59 11.95
C ILE A 63 14.49 10.26 11.72
N SER A 64 14.58 11.57 11.92
CA SER A 64 15.85 12.28 11.92
C SER A 64 16.83 11.65 12.92
N GLY A 65 18.12 11.62 12.56
CA GLY A 65 19.20 11.24 13.49
C GLY A 65 19.30 12.18 14.71
N ASN A 66 18.61 13.32 14.68
CA ASN A 66 18.52 14.27 15.78
C ASN A 66 17.15 14.15 16.50
N LYS A 67 17.17 13.79 17.80
CA LYS A 67 15.95 13.63 18.63
C LYS A 67 15.09 14.90 18.68
N ASP A 68 15.70 16.08 18.72
CA ASP A 68 14.97 17.33 18.80
C ASP A 68 14.27 17.64 17.48
N LYS A 69 14.95 17.39 16.35
CA LYS A 69 14.35 17.52 15.02
C LYS A 69 13.21 16.54 14.78
N CYS A 70 13.33 15.31 15.26
CA CYS A 70 12.22 14.36 15.20
C CYS A 70 10.99 14.87 15.96
N LYS A 71 11.17 15.45 17.16
CA LYS A 71 10.08 16.06 17.94
C LYS A 71 9.48 17.30 17.28
N GLU A 72 10.26 18.02 16.49
CA GLU A 72 9.81 19.13 15.64
C GLU A 72 9.04 18.66 14.38
N GLY A 73 8.90 17.34 14.16
CA GLY A 73 8.17 16.76 13.04
C GLY A 73 9.05 16.36 11.85
N GLN A 74 10.37 16.31 12.02
CA GLN A 74 11.29 15.76 11.01
C GLN A 74 11.30 14.23 11.08
N ASN A 75 10.17 13.63 10.72
CA ASN A 75 9.96 12.21 10.57
C ASN A 75 9.14 11.96 9.30
N PHE A 76 9.31 10.80 8.67
CA PHE A 76 8.59 10.47 7.44
C PHE A 76 8.35 8.98 7.30
N VAL A 77 7.28 8.64 6.61
CA VAL A 77 6.90 7.25 6.33
C VAL A 77 6.91 7.04 4.83
N ILE A 78 7.57 5.98 4.39
CA ILE A 78 7.59 5.58 2.98
C ILE A 78 6.83 4.27 2.85
N VAL A 79 5.92 4.23 1.89
CA VAL A 79 5.17 3.02 1.57
C VAL A 79 5.57 2.57 0.17
N VAL A 80 6.23 1.41 0.11
CA VAL A 80 6.59 0.76 -1.14
C VAL A 80 5.50 -0.26 -1.46
N ALA A 81 4.75 -0.02 -2.54
CA ALA A 81 3.64 -0.87 -2.95
C ALA A 81 3.78 -1.21 -4.43
N ALA A 82 3.43 -2.44 -4.81
CA ALA A 82 3.40 -2.84 -6.21
C ALA A 82 2.24 -2.17 -6.96
N GLU A 83 2.51 -1.64 -8.15
CA GLU A 83 1.47 -1.14 -9.04
C GLU A 83 0.82 -2.35 -9.68
N VAL A 84 -0.35 -2.73 -9.17
CA VAL A 84 -1.18 -3.71 -9.86
C VAL A 84 -1.78 -3.01 -11.06
N ARG A 85 -1.16 -3.20 -12.23
CA ARG A 85 -1.83 -2.91 -13.49
C ARG A 85 -2.93 -3.94 -13.66
N LEU A 86 -4.14 -3.58 -13.25
CA LEU A 86 -5.33 -4.20 -13.82
C LEU A 86 -5.32 -3.81 -15.30
N SER A 87 -4.65 -4.60 -16.14
CA SER A 87 -4.92 -4.57 -17.57
C SER A 87 -6.42 -4.85 -17.71
N PRO A 88 -7.23 -3.94 -18.30
CA PRO A 88 -8.66 -4.17 -18.50
C PRO A 88 -8.96 -5.23 -19.59
N SER A 89 -8.18 -6.30 -19.64
CA SER A 89 -8.30 -7.37 -20.61
C SER A 89 -8.30 -8.72 -19.91
N VAL A 90 -9.54 -9.21 -19.72
CA VAL A 90 -10.07 -10.58 -19.54
C VAL A 90 -11.02 -10.57 -18.33
N SER A 91 -12.35 -10.57 -18.47
CA SER A 91 -13.18 -11.09 -19.55
C SER A 91 -14.47 -10.26 -19.79
N LYS A 92 -14.85 -10.12 -21.06
CA LYS A 92 -16.25 -9.82 -21.48
C LYS A 92 -17.05 -11.11 -21.68
N GLU A 93 -16.65 -12.19 -21.03
CA GLU A 93 -17.22 -13.54 -21.12
C GLU A 93 -16.91 -14.17 -19.77
N ASP A 94 -17.64 -13.76 -18.72
CA ASP A 94 -18.65 -14.62 -18.07
C ASP A 94 -19.74 -13.78 -17.38
N LYS A 95 -20.40 -12.87 -18.12
CA LYS A 95 -21.73 -12.35 -17.72
C LYS A 95 -22.89 -13.21 -18.23
N GLU A 96 -22.58 -14.41 -18.73
CA GLU A 96 -23.56 -15.39 -19.21
C GLU A 96 -23.55 -16.69 -18.39
N GLU A 97 -23.18 -16.64 -17.10
CA GLU A 97 -23.40 -17.80 -16.21
C GLU A 97 -24.14 -17.48 -14.89
N HIS A 98 -24.54 -16.22 -14.65
CA HIS A 98 -25.46 -15.89 -13.55
C HIS A 98 -26.94 -15.84 -13.96
N HIS A 99 -27.24 -15.84 -15.26
CA HIS A 99 -28.61 -15.94 -15.78
C HIS A 99 -29.07 -17.40 -16.00
N THR A 100 -28.14 -18.34 -16.15
CA THR A 100 -28.50 -19.78 -16.28
C THR A 100 -28.72 -20.43 -14.92
N PHE A 101 -28.10 -19.92 -13.83
CA PHE A 101 -28.31 -20.48 -12.49
C PHE A 101 -29.68 -20.13 -11.91
N LEU A 102 -30.14 -18.88 -12.05
CA LEU A 102 -31.49 -18.49 -11.63
C LEU A 102 -32.58 -19.22 -12.42
N THR A 103 -32.40 -19.40 -13.73
CA THR A 103 -33.37 -20.13 -14.57
C THR A 103 -33.41 -21.64 -14.24
N ARG A 104 -32.30 -22.24 -13.79
CA ARG A 104 -32.27 -23.62 -13.26
C ARG A 104 -32.87 -23.74 -11.87
N GLN A 105 -32.86 -22.69 -11.05
CA GLN A 105 -33.53 -22.71 -9.74
C GLN A 105 -35.05 -22.49 -9.88
N GLN A 106 -35.50 -21.59 -10.77
CA GLN A 106 -36.93 -21.44 -11.07
C GLN A 106 -37.56 -22.73 -11.61
N SER A 107 -36.91 -23.42 -12.57
CA SER A 107 -37.45 -24.69 -13.11
C SER A 107 -37.44 -25.86 -12.12
N LYS A 108 -36.70 -25.76 -11.00
CA LYS A 108 -36.74 -26.77 -9.92
C LYS A 108 -37.80 -26.44 -8.86
N GLU A 109 -38.17 -25.17 -8.67
CA GLU A 109 -39.30 -24.80 -7.80
C GLU A 109 -40.65 -25.02 -8.50
N ASP A 110 -40.77 -24.74 -9.80
CA ASP A 110 -42.02 -24.94 -10.54
C ASP A 110 -42.36 -26.43 -10.79
N LYS A 111 -41.38 -27.34 -10.71
CA LYS A 111 -41.64 -28.81 -10.77
C LYS A 111 -41.89 -29.46 -9.41
N LYS A 112 -42.04 -28.70 -8.33
CA LYS A 112 -42.54 -29.21 -7.05
C LYS A 112 -44.02 -28.87 -6.81
N SER A 113 -44.64 -28.06 -7.66
CA SER A 113 -46.02 -27.57 -7.48
C SER A 113 -47.01 -27.97 -8.58
N THR A 114 -46.79 -29.08 -9.29
CA THR A 114 -47.79 -29.68 -10.21
C THR A 114 -47.83 -31.21 -10.11
N THR A 115 -47.86 -31.75 -8.90
CA THR A 115 -48.28 -33.15 -8.65
C THR A 115 -48.92 -33.26 -7.26
N LEU A 116 -50.01 -32.52 -7.04
CA LEU A 116 -51.03 -32.80 -6.02
C LEU A 116 -52.25 -31.91 -6.30
N SER A 117 -53.06 -32.34 -7.27
CA SER A 117 -54.52 -32.23 -7.34
C SER A 117 -55.00 -33.01 -8.57
#